data_AF-A0A9W6TWS7-F1
#
_entry.id   AF-A0A9W6TWS7-F1
#
_cell.length_a   1.000
_cell.length_b   1.000
_cell.length_c   1.000
_cell.angle_alpha   90.00
_cell.angle_beta   90.00
_cell.angle_gamma   90.00
#
_symmetry.space_group_name_H-M   'P 1'
#
loop_
_entity.id
_entity.type
_entity.pdbx_description
1 polymer ?
#
loop_
_entity_poly.entity_id
_entity_poly.type
_entity_poly.pdbx_seq_one_letter_code
_entity_poly.pdbx_strand_id
1 'polypeptide(L)'
;MAKLVQHMPIRAVHIARKMDIANLFQKLYTDRFKVTHYLHKDSIVLRLSGNKNNGHAGLVTGVAPPTVQSGTGSNTDSVTTLSVGAGGKTVTSRRATDKWVVYFDYGAVVFFNCDQALVSTLIKHATRFCSDVFEMRGHEEEMLLVGDPAQQKWSTLVENNVLVREVDHINVHVIAGVLSQTVALEFYERQCETILREFEKLNTDVEKKGPRGALFGRENEQTKRLFKIVASNNTLLIDLVSKLRVIDRKRPGDPAWSQTRYHNMWESLLEEFELNERFQNLNFKLELIQHNTKVS
;
A
#
# COMPACT_ATOMS: atom_id res chain seq x y z
N MET A 1 13.32 -18.94 27.17
CA MET A 1 13.54 -19.48 25.82
C MET A 1 13.86 -18.31 24.90
N ALA A 2 14.99 -18.34 24.20
CA ALA A 2 15.31 -17.31 23.20
C ALA A 2 14.24 -17.37 22.09
N LYS A 3 13.55 -16.25 21.84
CA LYS A 3 12.65 -16.16 20.68
C LYS A 3 13.53 -16.37 19.42
N LEU A 4 13.15 -17.32 18.57
CA LEU A 4 13.85 -17.62 17.32
C LEU A 4 13.64 -16.47 16.32
N VAL A 5 14.61 -16.23 15.44
CA VAL A 5 14.48 -15.25 14.37
C VAL A 5 13.37 -15.66 13.40
N GLN A 6 12.45 -14.75 13.13
CA GLN A 6 11.31 -14.98 12.25
C GLN A 6 11.28 -13.98 11.10
N HIS A 7 10.80 -14.39 9.93
CA HIS A 7 10.58 -13.50 8.79
C HIS A 7 9.13 -13.51 8.31
N MET A 8 8.67 -12.37 7.79
CA MET A 8 7.33 -12.17 7.22
C MET A 8 7.45 -11.39 5.92
N PRO A 9 7.07 -11.96 4.75
CA PRO A 9 6.99 -11.19 3.52
C PRO A 9 5.88 -10.15 3.63
N ILE A 10 6.16 -8.95 3.17
CA ILE A 10 5.24 -7.82 3.13
C ILE A 10 4.83 -7.58 1.69
N ARG A 11 3.55 -7.30 1.48
CA ARG A 11 3.00 -6.95 0.17
C ARG A 11 2.04 -5.80 0.34
N ALA A 12 2.25 -4.70 -0.37
CA ALA A 12 1.38 -3.52 -0.36
C ALA A 12 0.65 -3.39 -1.70
N VAL A 13 -0.62 -2.99 -1.67
CA VAL A 13 -1.45 -2.81 -2.87
C VAL A 13 -2.32 -1.56 -2.70
N HIS A 14 -2.40 -0.73 -3.74
CA HIS A 14 -3.36 0.37 -3.82
C HIS A 14 -4.57 -0.05 -4.68
N ILE A 15 -5.74 -0.23 -4.05
CA ILE A 15 -6.90 -0.86 -4.66
C ILE A 15 -7.87 0.18 -5.24
N ALA A 16 -8.04 1.30 -4.54
CA ALA A 16 -9.08 2.27 -4.86
C ALA A 16 -8.74 3.66 -4.35
N ARG A 17 -9.51 4.65 -4.81
CA ARG A 17 -9.39 6.04 -4.37
C ARG A 17 -9.82 6.24 -2.91
N LYS A 18 -10.82 5.47 -2.45
CA LYS A 18 -11.37 5.54 -1.09
C LYS A 18 -11.89 4.18 -0.66
N MET A 19 -11.72 3.85 0.62
CA MET A 19 -12.24 2.65 1.25
C MET A 19 -13.02 2.99 2.51
N ASP A 20 -14.23 2.45 2.63
CA ASP A 20 -15.03 2.56 3.85
C ASP A 20 -14.58 1.51 4.87
N ILE A 21 -13.54 1.86 5.63
CA ILE A 21 -12.96 0.97 6.64
C ILE A 21 -13.93 0.66 7.79
N ALA A 22 -14.90 1.54 8.06
CA ALA A 22 -15.87 1.35 9.15
C ALA A 22 -16.87 0.24 8.79
N ASN A 23 -17.48 0.34 7.60
CA ASN A 23 -18.39 -0.70 7.10
C ASN A 23 -17.65 -2.02 6.80
N LEU A 24 -16.43 -1.94 6.28
CA LEU A 24 -15.55 -3.09 6.09
C LEU A 24 -15.33 -3.82 7.43
N PHE A 25 -14.98 -3.10 8.49
CA PHE A 25 -14.75 -3.67 9.81
C PHE A 25 -16.02 -4.25 10.42
N GLN A 26 -17.15 -3.53 10.35
CA GLN A 26 -18.43 -4.03 10.85
C GLN A 26 -18.81 -5.35 10.18
N LYS A 27 -18.56 -5.49 8.87
CA LYS A 27 -18.85 -6.73 8.15
C LYS A 27 -17.88 -7.86 8.50
N LEU A 28 -16.58 -7.56 8.59
CA LEU A 28 -15.56 -8.53 9.00
C LEU A 28 -15.77 -9.03 10.45
N TYR A 29 -16.34 -8.21 11.33
CA TYR A 29 -16.60 -8.55 12.73
C TYR A 29 -17.92 -9.29 12.95
N THR A 30 -18.91 -9.08 12.09
CA THR A 30 -20.21 -9.79 12.18
C THR A 30 -20.12 -11.25 11.72
N ASP A 31 -19.13 -11.60 10.88
CA ASP A 31 -18.82 -12.98 10.54
C ASP A 31 -17.95 -13.63 11.63
N ARG A 32 -18.57 -14.19 12.69
CA ARG A 32 -18.13 -15.29 13.60
C ARG A 32 -16.64 -15.50 13.99
N PHE A 33 -15.71 -14.57 13.75
CA PHE A 33 -14.28 -14.77 13.97
C PHE A 33 -13.73 -13.74 14.98
N LYS A 34 -13.14 -14.24 16.07
CA LYS A 34 -12.38 -13.41 17.03
C LYS A 34 -11.00 -13.08 16.42
N VAL A 35 -10.96 -12.14 15.49
CA VAL A 35 -9.71 -11.57 14.97
C VAL A 35 -9.26 -10.45 15.90
N THR A 36 -8.01 -10.51 16.36
CA THR A 36 -7.42 -9.42 17.14
C THR A 36 -7.25 -8.21 16.22
N HIS A 37 -7.76 -7.05 16.63
CA HIS A 37 -7.77 -5.85 15.83
C HIS A 37 -7.30 -4.64 16.63
N TYR A 38 -6.75 -3.66 15.92
CA TYR A 38 -6.35 -2.36 16.45
C TYR A 38 -6.89 -1.29 15.52
N LEU A 39 -7.69 -0.38 16.07
CA LEU A 39 -8.35 0.68 15.32
C LEU A 39 -7.52 1.95 15.45
N HIS A 40 -7.22 2.56 14.33
CA HIS A 40 -6.62 3.88 14.23
C HIS A 40 -7.56 4.81 13.44
N LYS A 41 -7.27 6.11 13.46
CA LYS A 41 -8.14 7.13 12.86
C LYS A 41 -8.41 6.90 11.36
N ASP A 42 -7.41 6.47 10.63
CA ASP A 42 -7.35 6.36 9.17
C ASP A 42 -7.17 4.90 8.70
N SER A 43 -7.10 3.95 9.63
CA SER A 43 -6.67 2.59 9.32
C SER A 43 -7.04 1.57 10.38
N ILE A 44 -7.06 0.30 9.97
CA ILE A 44 -7.41 -0.84 10.81
C ILE A 44 -6.36 -1.93 10.63
N VAL A 45 -5.74 -2.34 11.74
CA VAL A 45 -4.77 -3.43 11.78
C VAL A 45 -5.48 -4.69 12.27
N LEU A 46 -5.43 -5.76 11.48
CA LEU A 46 -5.97 -7.07 11.82
C LEU A 46 -4.85 -8.09 11.94
N ARG A 47 -4.82 -8.84 13.05
CA ARG A 47 -3.96 -10.02 13.22
C ARG A 47 -4.79 -11.28 13.00
N LEU A 48 -4.56 -11.93 11.86
CA LEU A 48 -5.14 -13.22 11.54
C LEU A 48 -4.28 -14.29 12.21
N SER A 49 -4.77 -14.89 13.29
CA SER A 49 -4.03 -15.92 14.03
C SER A 49 -3.72 -17.12 13.13
N GLY A 50 -2.44 -17.47 13.03
CA GLY A 50 -1.99 -18.68 12.36
C GLY A 50 -2.21 -19.90 13.26
N ASN A 51 -3.46 -20.35 13.42
CA ASN A 51 -3.71 -21.56 14.21
C ASN A 51 -3.41 -22.81 13.37
N LYS A 52 -2.42 -23.60 13.81
CA LYS A 52 -1.96 -24.85 13.15
C LYS A 52 -3.04 -25.96 13.04
N ASN A 53 -4.28 -25.73 13.46
CA ASN A 53 -5.32 -26.77 13.54
C ASN A 53 -6.67 -26.47 12.87
N ASN A 54 -6.85 -25.36 12.16
CA ASN A 54 -8.09 -25.15 11.40
C ASN A 54 -7.76 -25.04 9.91
N GLY A 55 -8.18 -26.06 9.16
CA GLY A 55 -8.16 -26.02 7.70
C GLY A 55 -8.76 -24.73 7.18
N HIS A 56 -8.10 -24.13 6.20
CA HIS A 56 -8.62 -23.03 5.37
C HIS A 56 -9.78 -23.54 4.49
N ALA A 57 -10.86 -24.02 5.12
CA ALA A 57 -12.11 -24.40 4.49
C ALA A 57 -13.24 -23.38 4.74
N GLY A 58 -12.94 -22.26 5.41
CA GLY A 58 -13.96 -21.35 5.94
C GLY A 58 -13.85 -19.88 5.54
N LEU A 59 -12.99 -19.52 4.58
CA LEU A 59 -12.98 -18.15 4.05
C LEU A 59 -13.89 -18.09 2.81
N VAL A 60 -15.16 -17.71 3.05
CA VAL A 60 -16.15 -17.25 2.06
C VAL A 60 -16.34 -18.17 0.84
N THR A 61 -17.26 -19.12 0.95
CA THR A 61 -18.32 -19.40 -0.06
C THR A 61 -19.15 -20.58 0.43
N GLY A 62 -20.47 -20.41 0.54
CA GLY A 62 -21.42 -21.50 0.74
C GLY A 62 -21.62 -22.35 -0.52
N VAL A 63 -20.53 -22.68 -1.23
CA VAL A 63 -20.55 -23.52 -2.42
C VAL A 63 -19.33 -24.44 -2.38
N ALA A 64 -19.57 -25.74 -2.18
CA ALA A 64 -18.53 -26.75 -2.23
C ALA A 64 -18.11 -27.03 -3.68
N PRO A 65 -16.81 -26.99 -4.03
CA PRO A 65 -16.28 -27.61 -5.25
C PRO A 65 -15.74 -29.03 -4.98
N PRO A 66 -15.55 -29.85 -6.03
CA PRO A 66 -15.52 -31.30 -5.93
C PRO A 66 -14.25 -31.82 -5.25
N THR A 67 -14.44 -32.91 -4.51
CA THR A 67 -13.40 -33.72 -3.89
C THR A 67 -12.35 -34.18 -4.90
N VAL A 68 -11.09 -33.81 -4.65
CA VAL A 68 -9.92 -34.51 -5.20
C VAL A 68 -9.08 -34.98 -4.01
N GLN A 69 -8.79 -36.28 -4.02
CA GLN A 69 -8.09 -37.01 -2.96
C GLN A 69 -6.68 -36.45 -2.73
N SER A 70 -6.38 -36.13 -1.47
CA SER A 70 -5.08 -35.65 -1.00
C SER A 70 -4.11 -36.80 -0.78
N GLY A 71 -3.11 -36.90 -1.65
CA GLY A 71 -1.88 -37.67 -1.42
C GLY A 71 -0.82 -36.81 -0.75
N THR A 72 -0.25 -37.37 0.33
CA THR A 72 1.07 -37.09 0.95
C THR A 72 1.41 -35.65 1.39
N GLY A 73 1.50 -35.48 2.71
CA GLY A 73 1.85 -34.23 3.37
C GLY A 73 3.29 -33.77 3.15
N SER A 74 3.45 -32.46 3.01
CA SER A 74 4.72 -31.75 3.10
C SER A 74 4.70 -30.83 4.33
N ASN A 75 5.53 -31.16 5.33
CA ASN A 75 5.81 -30.31 6.49
C ASN A 75 6.34 -28.93 6.04
N THR A 76 5.59 -27.87 6.32
CA THR A 76 6.00 -26.48 6.07
C THR A 76 6.77 -25.90 7.26
N ASP A 77 7.96 -26.44 7.54
CA ASP A 77 8.97 -25.85 8.43
C ASP A 77 10.24 -25.55 7.58
N SER A 78 10.07 -24.77 6.51
CA SER A 78 11.20 -24.35 5.68
C SER A 78 12.01 -23.28 6.42
N VAL A 79 13.11 -23.69 7.05
CA VAL A 79 14.16 -22.79 7.52
C VAL A 79 14.76 -22.12 6.28
N THR A 80 14.62 -20.80 6.17
CA THR A 80 15.17 -20.04 5.03
C THR A 80 16.38 -19.27 5.52
N THR A 81 17.52 -19.49 4.89
CA THR A 81 18.71 -18.66 5.10
C THR A 81 18.53 -17.37 4.32
N LEU A 82 18.39 -16.25 5.04
CA LEU A 82 18.31 -14.93 4.43
C LEU A 82 19.69 -14.28 4.54
N SER A 83 20.23 -13.76 3.44
CA SER A 83 21.36 -12.85 3.48
C SER A 83 20.87 -11.49 3.93
N VAL A 84 21.28 -11.05 5.12
CA VAL A 84 20.85 -9.75 5.67
C VAL A 84 22.06 -8.81 5.72
N GLY A 85 22.08 -7.87 4.76
CA GLY A 85 23.00 -6.73 4.70
C GLY A 85 24.30 -6.90 3.93
N ALA A 86 24.91 -5.76 3.61
CA ALA A 86 26.13 -5.59 2.81
C ALA A 86 27.39 -6.32 3.33
N GLY A 87 27.32 -6.96 4.51
CA GLY A 87 28.42 -7.73 5.12
C GLY A 87 28.26 -9.25 5.03
N GLY A 88 27.28 -9.78 4.29
CA GLY A 88 27.11 -11.22 4.12
C GLY A 88 26.71 -11.98 5.39
N LYS A 89 26.12 -11.31 6.38
CA LYS A 89 25.56 -11.99 7.56
C LYS A 89 24.34 -12.79 7.13
N THR A 90 24.53 -14.10 6.96
CA THR A 90 23.45 -15.05 6.73
C THR A 90 22.71 -15.28 8.05
N VAL A 91 21.48 -14.82 8.13
CA VAL A 91 20.60 -15.08 9.28
C VAL A 91 19.67 -16.23 8.90
N THR A 92 19.82 -17.36 9.58
CA THR A 92 18.86 -18.47 9.49
C THR A 92 17.58 -18.06 10.20
N SER A 93 16.49 -17.89 9.46
CA SER A 93 15.20 -17.46 10.00
C SER A 93 14.09 -18.44 9.62
N ARG A 94 13.03 -18.49 10.42
CA ARG A 94 11.82 -19.28 10.10
C ARG A 94 10.71 -18.35 9.63
N ARG A 95 9.87 -18.81 8.71
CA ARG A 95 8.66 -18.07 8.36
C ARG A 95 7.77 -17.95 9.60
N ALA A 96 7.29 -16.75 9.89
CA ALA A 96 6.39 -16.55 11.03
C ALA A 96 5.05 -17.28 10.82
N THR A 97 4.31 -17.52 11.90
CA THR A 97 2.98 -18.15 11.83
C THR A 97 1.86 -17.12 11.76
N ASP A 98 2.04 -15.96 12.40
CA ASP A 98 1.06 -14.89 12.38
C ASP A 98 0.96 -14.24 11.00
N LYS A 99 -0.24 -13.82 10.64
CA LYS A 99 -0.52 -13.04 9.44
C LYS A 99 -1.16 -11.72 9.85
N TRP A 100 -0.76 -10.63 9.19
CA TRP A 100 -1.31 -9.31 9.49
C TRP A 100 -1.83 -8.65 8.23
N VAL A 101 -2.87 -7.84 8.39
CA VAL A 101 -3.45 -7.07 7.30
C VAL A 101 -3.78 -5.68 7.83
N VAL A 102 -3.39 -4.65 7.09
CA VAL A 102 -3.67 -3.27 7.43
C VAL A 102 -4.44 -2.63 6.30
N TYR A 103 -5.64 -2.12 6.60
CA TYR A 103 -6.48 -1.39 5.65
C TYR A 103 -6.39 0.11 5.93
N PHE A 104 -6.28 0.91 4.88
CA PHE A 104 -6.28 2.37 4.96
C PHE A 104 -7.51 2.97 4.27
N ASP A 105 -8.05 4.05 4.82
CA ASP A 105 -9.25 4.75 4.32
C ASP A 105 -9.08 5.34 2.91
N TYR A 106 -7.84 5.60 2.47
CA TYR A 106 -7.49 6.04 1.12
C TYR A 106 -7.30 4.89 0.13
N GLY A 107 -7.67 3.66 0.50
CA GLY A 107 -7.80 2.52 -0.40
C GLY A 107 -6.54 1.67 -0.61
N ALA A 108 -5.51 1.89 0.20
CA ALA A 108 -4.33 1.02 0.24
C ALA A 108 -4.50 -0.12 1.27
N VAL A 109 -3.90 -1.27 1.00
CA VAL A 109 -3.90 -2.44 1.87
C VAL A 109 -2.51 -3.06 1.91
N VAL A 110 -2.02 -3.36 3.11
CA VAL A 110 -0.71 -4.00 3.33
C VAL A 110 -0.89 -5.32 4.04
N PHE A 111 -0.28 -6.37 3.49
CA PHE A 111 -0.35 -7.74 3.94
C PHE A 111 1.01 -8.20 4.46
N PHE A 112 1.02 -8.85 5.62
CA PHE A 112 2.21 -9.47 6.19
C PHE A 112 1.98 -10.97 6.27
N ASN A 113 2.91 -11.73 5.70
CA ASN A 113 2.92 -13.19 5.72
C ASN A 113 1.63 -13.82 5.14
N CYS A 114 0.99 -13.15 4.19
CA CYS A 114 -0.22 -13.65 3.53
C CYS A 114 0.12 -14.29 2.18
N ASP A 115 -0.36 -15.52 1.97
CA ASP A 115 -0.21 -16.24 0.70
C ASP A 115 -1.09 -15.59 -0.39
N GLN A 116 -0.74 -15.80 -1.66
CA GLN A 116 -1.40 -15.13 -2.78
C GLN A 116 -2.91 -15.40 -2.84
N ALA A 117 -3.35 -16.61 -2.47
CA ALA A 117 -4.77 -16.97 -2.39
C ALA A 117 -5.52 -16.16 -1.32
N LEU A 118 -4.89 -15.95 -0.17
CA LEU A 118 -5.46 -15.15 0.92
C LEU A 118 -5.53 -13.67 0.53
N VAL A 119 -4.44 -13.13 -0.02
CA VAL A 119 -4.38 -11.75 -0.53
C VAL A 119 -5.49 -11.50 -1.55
N SER A 120 -5.63 -12.38 -2.54
CA SER A 120 -6.68 -12.28 -3.56
C SER A 120 -8.09 -12.29 -2.96
N THR A 121 -8.33 -13.11 -1.94
CA THR A 121 -9.64 -13.19 -1.28
C THR A 121 -9.94 -11.93 -0.47
N LEU A 122 -8.95 -11.42 0.27
CA LEU A 122 -9.10 -10.20 1.06
C LEU A 122 -9.30 -8.97 0.17
N ILE A 123 -8.59 -8.87 -0.96
CA ILE A 123 -8.81 -7.81 -1.96
C ILE A 123 -10.23 -7.89 -2.53
N LYS A 124 -10.70 -9.07 -2.94
CA LYS A 124 -12.08 -9.27 -3.42
C LYS A 124 -13.13 -8.87 -2.39
N HIS A 125 -12.85 -9.05 -1.11
CA HIS A 125 -13.74 -8.60 -0.05
C HIS A 125 -13.67 -7.07 0.12
N ALA A 126 -12.47 -6.51 0.21
CA ALA A 126 -12.25 -5.08 0.44
C ALA A 126 -12.78 -4.20 -0.70
N THR A 127 -12.68 -4.67 -1.95
CA THR A 127 -13.20 -3.98 -3.15
C THR A 127 -14.71 -3.70 -3.08
N ARG A 128 -15.49 -4.49 -2.33
CA ARG A 128 -16.94 -4.26 -2.12
C ARG A 128 -17.24 -2.99 -1.30
N PHE A 129 -16.25 -2.48 -0.58
CA PHE A 129 -16.34 -1.30 0.27
C PHE A 129 -15.51 -0.13 -0.27
N CYS A 130 -15.02 -0.27 -1.50
CA CYS A 130 -14.22 0.74 -2.18
C CYS A 130 -15.07 1.61 -3.10
N SER A 131 -14.67 2.87 -3.26
CA SER A 131 -15.18 3.76 -4.30
C SER A 131 -14.06 4.07 -5.29
N ASP A 132 -14.38 4.08 -6.58
CA ASP A 132 -13.44 4.25 -7.69
C ASP A 132 -12.27 3.25 -7.62
N VAL A 133 -12.59 1.98 -7.83
CA VAL A 133 -11.61 0.88 -7.87
C VAL A 133 -10.75 1.01 -9.12
N PHE A 134 -9.43 0.84 -8.96
CA PHE A 134 -8.48 0.92 -10.06
C PHE A 134 -8.36 -0.42 -10.79
N GLU A 135 -8.13 -0.38 -12.11
CA GLU A 135 -7.77 -1.59 -12.85
C GLU A 135 -6.41 -2.08 -12.34
N MET A 136 -6.41 -3.27 -11.71
CA MET A 136 -5.21 -3.88 -11.13
C MET A 136 -4.09 -4.00 -12.17
N ARG A 137 -3.04 -3.20 -12.02
CA ARG A 137 -1.70 -3.54 -12.48
C ARG A 137 -0.85 -3.68 -11.24
N GLY A 138 -0.64 -4.93 -10.82
CA GLY A 138 0.01 -5.26 -9.55
C GLY A 138 1.38 -4.60 -9.45
N HIS A 139 1.58 -3.86 -8.36
CA HIS A 139 2.90 -3.53 -7.87
C HIS A 139 3.03 -4.26 -6.55
N GLU A 140 4.02 -5.13 -6.50
CA GLU A 140 4.37 -5.87 -5.30
C GLU A 140 5.74 -5.33 -4.87
N GLU A 141 5.73 -4.35 -3.97
CA GLU A 141 6.95 -4.08 -3.21
C GLU A 141 7.15 -5.26 -2.25
N GLU A 142 8.00 -6.21 -2.66
CA GLU A 142 8.39 -7.36 -1.85
C GLU A 142 9.42 -6.93 -0.80
N MET A 143 8.93 -6.39 0.31
CA MET A 143 9.75 -6.11 1.49
C MET A 143 9.67 -7.28 2.48
N LEU A 144 10.70 -7.46 3.30
CA LEU A 144 10.70 -8.50 4.33
C LEU A 144 10.81 -7.89 5.73
N LEU A 145 9.89 -8.27 6.63
CA LEU A 145 10.00 -7.97 8.05
C LEU A 145 10.69 -9.12 8.77
N VAL A 146 11.81 -8.84 9.44
CA VAL A 146 12.60 -9.83 10.19
C VAL A 146 12.57 -9.47 11.68
N GLY A 147 12.00 -10.35 12.49
CA GLY A 147 12.02 -10.25 13.94
C GLY A 147 13.28 -10.92 14.52
N ASP A 148 14.24 -10.15 15.02
CA ASP A 148 15.45 -10.64 15.69
C ASP A 148 15.55 -10.11 17.14
N PRO A 149 15.20 -10.93 18.14
CA PRO A 149 15.28 -10.56 19.56
C PRO A 149 16.69 -10.24 20.08
N ALA A 150 17.74 -10.68 19.37
CA ALA A 150 19.13 -10.44 19.74
C ALA A 150 19.66 -9.07 19.24
N GLN A 151 18.84 -8.30 18.53
CA GLN A 151 19.21 -7.00 17.99
C GLN A 151 19.47 -5.97 19.10
N GLN A 152 20.58 -5.25 18.98
CA GLN A 152 20.97 -4.18 19.93
C GLN A 152 20.12 -2.91 19.74
N LYS A 153 19.86 -2.53 18.49
CA LYS A 153 18.93 -1.45 18.12
C LYS A 153 17.51 -2.01 18.06
N TRP A 154 16.51 -1.16 18.32
CA TRP A 154 15.11 -1.58 18.26
C TRP A 154 14.64 -1.92 16.85
N SER A 155 15.11 -1.16 15.87
CA SER A 155 14.86 -1.37 14.46
C SER A 155 16.11 -1.00 13.65
N THR A 156 16.29 -1.61 12.51
CA THR A 156 17.30 -1.24 11.52
C THR A 156 16.77 -1.59 10.15
N LEU A 157 16.87 -0.65 9.22
CA LEU A 157 16.55 -0.86 7.83
C LEU A 157 17.83 -1.29 7.11
N VAL A 158 17.74 -2.38 6.34
CA VAL A 158 18.87 -2.95 5.62
C VAL A 158 18.38 -3.40 4.25
N GLU A 159 18.66 -2.59 3.23
CA GLU A 159 18.16 -2.80 1.86
C GLU A 159 16.62 -3.02 1.92
N ASN A 160 16.13 -4.14 1.38
CA ASN A 160 14.69 -4.47 1.37
C ASN A 160 14.20 -5.19 2.65
N ASN A 161 14.98 -5.17 3.73
CA ASN A 161 14.64 -5.84 4.98
C ASN A 161 14.46 -4.84 6.12
N VAL A 162 13.31 -4.90 6.79
CA VAL A 162 13.12 -4.21 8.08
C VAL A 162 13.44 -5.20 9.19
N LEU A 163 14.53 -4.99 9.91
CA LEU A 163 14.85 -5.77 11.10
C LEU A 163 14.25 -5.07 12.32
N VAL A 164 13.48 -5.80 13.10
CA VAL A 164 12.89 -5.34 14.37
C VAL A 164 13.22 -6.29 15.50
N ARG A 165 13.38 -5.77 16.71
CA ARG A 165 13.63 -6.60 17.89
C ARG A 165 12.46 -7.51 18.26
N GLU A 166 11.24 -7.02 18.06
CA GLU A 166 9.99 -7.73 18.32
C GLU A 166 8.94 -7.26 17.32
N VAL A 167 8.10 -8.17 16.80
CA VAL A 167 6.97 -7.82 15.93
C VAL A 167 5.75 -7.49 16.80
N ASP A 168 5.25 -6.27 16.69
CA ASP A 168 4.08 -5.78 17.41
C ASP A 168 3.10 -5.05 16.47
N HIS A 169 1.88 -4.80 16.92
CA HIS A 169 0.90 -4.12 16.07
C HIS A 169 1.32 -2.69 15.68
N ILE A 170 2.15 -2.04 16.50
CA ILE A 170 2.60 -0.66 16.28
C ILE A 170 3.62 -0.64 15.14
N ASN A 171 4.63 -1.50 15.15
CA ASN A 171 5.63 -1.56 14.08
C ASN A 171 5.05 -2.09 12.77
N VAL A 172 4.12 -3.04 12.83
CA VAL A 172 3.33 -3.47 11.67
C VAL A 172 2.59 -2.27 11.08
N HIS A 173 1.95 -1.45 11.92
CA HIS A 173 1.25 -0.25 11.48
C HIS A 173 2.17 0.83 10.92
N VAL A 174 3.36 1.00 11.50
CA VAL A 174 4.37 1.96 11.01
C VAL A 174 4.86 1.57 9.62
N ILE A 175 5.31 0.33 9.46
CA ILE A 175 5.82 -0.19 8.20
C ILE A 175 4.70 -0.17 7.16
N ALA A 176 3.50 -0.62 7.52
CA ALA A 176 2.34 -0.56 6.63
C ALA A 176 2.00 0.87 6.23
N GLY A 177 2.14 1.85 7.13
CA GLY A 177 1.87 3.26 6.84
C GLY A 177 2.79 3.82 5.78
N VAL A 178 4.07 3.50 5.83
CA VAL A 178 5.05 3.93 4.81
C VAL A 178 4.83 3.19 3.50
N LEU A 179 4.69 1.86 3.53
CA LEU A 179 4.50 1.06 2.31
C LEU A 179 3.15 1.28 1.61
N SER A 180 2.13 1.71 2.35
CA SER A 180 0.85 2.09 1.73
C SER A 180 0.94 3.44 1.00
N GLN A 181 1.82 4.33 1.47
CA GLN A 181 2.10 5.61 0.83
C GLN A 181 2.97 5.44 -0.41
N THR A 182 3.98 4.55 -0.40
CA THR A 182 4.81 4.25 -1.59
C THR A 182 3.95 3.79 -2.76
N VAL A 183 3.08 2.79 -2.54
CA VAL A 183 2.18 2.28 -3.60
C VAL A 183 1.14 3.29 -4.04
N ALA A 184 0.68 4.17 -3.15
CA ALA A 184 -0.26 5.23 -3.50
C ALA A 184 0.40 6.34 -4.33
N LEU A 185 1.62 6.77 -3.97
CA LEU A 185 2.39 7.74 -4.74
C LEU A 185 2.69 7.21 -6.14
N GLU A 186 3.11 5.96 -6.25
CA GLU A 186 3.39 5.34 -7.55
C GLU A 186 2.15 5.32 -8.45
N PHE A 187 0.97 5.05 -7.89
CA PHE A 187 -0.29 5.16 -8.62
C PHE A 187 -0.51 6.60 -9.12
N TYR A 188 -0.38 7.60 -8.25
CA TYR A 188 -0.61 8.99 -8.66
C TYR A 188 0.44 9.52 -9.63
N GLU A 189 1.70 9.07 -9.54
CA GLU A 189 2.77 9.37 -10.50
C GLU A 189 2.38 8.89 -11.90
N ARG A 190 1.87 7.66 -12.04
CA ARG A 190 1.38 7.14 -13.33
C ARG A 190 0.19 7.91 -13.88
N GLN A 191 -0.73 8.29 -13.01
CA GLN A 191 -1.88 9.09 -13.41
C GLN A 191 -1.44 10.49 -13.87
N CYS A 192 -0.51 11.12 -13.15
CA CYS A 192 0.08 12.41 -13.54
C CYS A 192 0.81 12.32 -14.89
N GLU A 193 1.62 11.28 -15.09
CA GLU A 193 2.31 11.01 -16.36
C GLU A 193 1.31 10.87 -17.52
N THR A 194 0.17 10.21 -17.30
CA THR A 194 -0.89 10.07 -18.30
C THR A 194 -1.48 11.43 -18.67
N ILE A 195 -1.77 12.28 -17.67
CA ILE A 195 -2.28 13.64 -17.88
C ILE A 195 -1.26 14.51 -18.63
N LEU A 196 0.03 14.43 -18.28
CA LEU A 196 1.10 15.16 -18.95
C LEU A 196 1.20 14.78 -20.43
N ARG A 197 1.18 13.48 -20.75
CA ARG A 197 1.19 13.02 -22.16
C ARG A 197 -0.02 13.48 -22.94
N GLU A 198 -1.21 13.48 -22.33
CA GLU A 198 -2.42 14.02 -22.96
C GLU A 198 -2.30 15.53 -23.20
N PHE A 199 -1.73 16.26 -22.25
CA PHE A 199 -1.50 17.70 -22.35
C PHE A 199 -0.47 18.07 -23.43
N GLU A 200 0.68 17.38 -23.49
CA GLU A 200 1.69 17.56 -24.53
C GLU A 200 1.15 17.31 -25.93
N LYS A 201 0.34 16.25 -26.08
CA LYS A 201 -0.33 15.93 -27.35
C LYS A 201 -1.29 17.04 -27.77
N LEU A 202 -2.05 17.59 -26.81
CA LEU A 202 -2.96 18.70 -27.07
C LEU A 202 -2.20 19.95 -27.52
N ASN A 203 -1.11 20.31 -26.83
CA ASN A 203 -0.27 21.46 -27.18
C ASN A 203 0.36 21.31 -28.57
N THR A 204 0.88 20.12 -28.89
CA THR A 204 1.46 19.82 -30.21
C THR A 204 0.42 19.92 -31.33
N ASP A 205 -0.83 19.47 -31.07
CA ASP A 205 -1.92 19.57 -32.03
C ASP A 205 -2.31 21.03 -32.32
N VAL A 206 -2.29 21.88 -31.29
CA VAL A 206 -2.57 23.33 -31.41
C VAL A 206 -1.44 24.04 -32.16
N GLU A 207 -0.18 23.73 -31.85
CA GLU A 207 1.00 24.32 -32.52
C GLU A 207 1.02 24.00 -34.02
N LYS A 208 0.77 22.73 -34.40
CA LYS A 208 0.88 22.28 -35.80
C LYS A 208 -0.28 22.72 -36.70
N LYS A 209 -1.50 22.81 -36.16
CA LYS A 209 -2.72 23.10 -36.96
C LYS A 209 -3.11 24.58 -36.92
N GLY A 210 -2.49 25.35 -36.02
CA GLY A 210 -2.86 26.72 -35.72
C GLY A 210 -4.28 26.84 -35.12
N PRO A 211 -4.62 27.98 -34.50
CA PRO A 211 -5.96 28.20 -33.96
C PRO A 211 -7.07 28.20 -35.04
N ARG A 212 -6.72 28.37 -36.32
CA ARG A 212 -7.69 28.47 -37.43
C ARG A 212 -8.13 27.12 -38.02
N GLY A 213 -7.41 26.02 -37.80
CA GLY A 213 -7.88 24.67 -38.14
C GLY A 213 -9.02 24.17 -37.25
N ALA A 214 -9.33 24.90 -36.17
CA ALA A 214 -10.39 24.62 -35.21
C ALA A 214 -11.76 25.20 -35.60
N LEU A 215 -11.80 26.18 -36.52
CA LEU A 215 -13.00 26.98 -36.82
C LEU A 215 -14.12 26.23 -37.58
N PHE A 216 -13.86 25.02 -38.08
CA PHE A 216 -14.86 24.18 -38.74
C PHE A 216 -15.07 22.89 -37.94
N GLY A 217 -15.85 22.97 -36.87
CA GLY A 217 -16.49 21.82 -36.20
C GLY A 217 -15.74 21.10 -35.07
N ARG A 218 -14.46 21.44 -34.79
CA ARG A 218 -13.60 20.72 -33.81
C ARG A 218 -13.34 21.44 -32.48
N GLU A 219 -13.67 22.72 -32.34
CA GLU A 219 -13.51 23.49 -31.08
C GLU A 219 -14.13 22.78 -29.89
N ASN A 220 -15.34 22.24 -30.05
CA ASN A 220 -16.04 21.54 -28.96
C ASN A 220 -15.31 20.29 -28.45
N GLU A 221 -14.53 19.58 -29.27
CA GLU A 221 -13.82 18.38 -28.82
C GLU A 221 -12.49 18.71 -28.14
N GLN A 222 -11.73 19.66 -28.66
CA GLN A 222 -10.44 20.05 -28.08
C GLN A 222 -10.65 20.75 -26.74
N THR A 223 -11.62 21.66 -26.66
CA THR A 223 -11.98 22.32 -25.41
C THR A 223 -12.51 21.33 -24.37
N LYS A 224 -13.32 20.35 -24.76
CA LYS A 224 -13.75 19.26 -23.86
C LYS A 224 -12.57 18.41 -23.35
N ARG A 225 -11.60 18.11 -24.21
CA ARG A 225 -10.38 17.37 -23.81
C ARG A 225 -9.54 18.17 -22.82
N LEU A 226 -9.36 19.47 -23.06
CA LEU A 226 -8.67 20.36 -22.14
C LEU A 226 -9.39 20.43 -20.78
N PHE A 227 -10.72 20.62 -20.78
CA PHE A 227 -11.50 20.60 -19.54
C PHE A 227 -11.36 19.27 -18.79
N LYS A 228 -11.32 18.14 -19.50
CA LYS A 228 -11.09 16.82 -18.89
C LYS A 228 -9.70 16.71 -18.27
N ILE A 229 -8.66 17.19 -18.94
CA ILE A 229 -7.28 17.24 -18.43
C ILE A 229 -7.23 18.08 -17.15
N VAL A 230 -7.79 19.29 -17.18
CA VAL A 230 -7.81 20.21 -16.03
C VAL A 230 -8.59 19.61 -14.86
N ALA A 231 -9.78 19.05 -15.12
CA ALA A 231 -10.58 18.40 -14.09
C ALA A 231 -9.85 17.20 -13.46
N SER A 232 -9.20 16.37 -14.29
CA SER A 232 -8.41 15.23 -13.83
C SER A 232 -7.22 15.69 -12.99
N ASN A 233 -6.48 16.71 -13.44
CA ASN A 233 -5.35 17.29 -12.71
C ASN A 233 -5.76 17.84 -11.34
N ASN A 234 -6.85 18.61 -11.29
CA ASN A 234 -7.39 19.14 -10.03
C ASN A 234 -7.83 18.02 -9.09
N THR A 235 -8.42 16.95 -9.64
CA THR A 235 -8.83 15.80 -8.83
C THR A 235 -7.62 15.07 -8.24
N LEU A 236 -6.55 14.88 -9.02
CA LEU A 236 -5.29 14.31 -8.50
C LEU A 236 -4.63 15.21 -7.44
N LEU A 237 -4.63 16.53 -7.62
CA LEU A 237 -4.13 17.46 -6.61
C LEU A 237 -4.91 17.36 -5.30
N ILE A 238 -6.25 17.31 -5.37
CA ILE A 238 -7.10 17.14 -4.19
C ILE A 238 -6.79 15.82 -3.49
N ASP A 239 -6.64 14.73 -4.24
CA ASP A 239 -6.27 13.43 -3.69
C ASP A 239 -4.89 13.45 -3.02
N LEU A 240 -3.88 13.99 -3.70
CA LEU A 240 -2.50 14.10 -3.22
C LEU A 240 -2.46 14.93 -1.92
N VAL A 241 -3.09 16.11 -1.91
CA VAL A 241 -3.11 17.00 -0.73
C VAL A 241 -3.93 16.43 0.42
N SER A 242 -5.04 15.74 0.15
CA SER A 242 -5.90 15.20 1.21
C SER A 242 -5.37 13.90 1.82
N LYS A 243 -4.72 13.05 1.02
CA LYS A 243 -4.34 11.69 1.42
C LYS A 243 -2.86 11.52 1.70
N LEU A 244 -2.00 12.22 0.95
CA LEU A 244 -0.54 12.09 1.07
C LEU A 244 0.10 13.25 1.82
N ARG A 245 -0.52 14.44 1.92
CA ARG A 245 -0.04 15.50 2.84
C ARG A 245 -0.21 15.17 4.34
N VAL A 246 -0.75 13.98 4.63
CA VAL A 246 -0.69 13.34 5.97
C VAL A 246 0.75 12.88 6.29
N ILE A 247 1.69 12.95 5.34
CA ILE A 247 3.13 12.80 5.57
C ILE A 247 3.69 13.95 6.43
N ASP A 248 3.27 15.21 6.20
CA ASP A 248 3.79 16.41 6.88
C ASP A 248 3.20 16.65 8.27
N ARG A 249 1.93 16.28 8.45
CA ARG A 249 1.38 16.21 9.79
C ARG A 249 1.81 14.85 10.31
N LYS A 250 3.00 14.82 10.90
CA LYS A 250 3.20 14.28 12.25
C LYS A 250 2.18 13.14 12.46
N ARG A 251 2.60 11.87 12.47
CA ARG A 251 1.75 10.82 13.07
C ARG A 251 1.84 10.74 14.61
N PRO A 252 1.94 11.81 15.47
CA PRO A 252 1.55 11.76 16.85
C PRO A 252 0.04 12.04 16.94
N GLY A 253 -0.71 10.95 16.85
CA GLY A 253 -2.08 10.89 17.35
C GLY A 253 -2.25 9.78 18.38
N ASP A 254 -1.37 8.78 18.36
CA ASP A 254 -1.35 7.70 19.35
C ASP A 254 -0.19 7.94 20.34
N PRO A 255 -0.42 7.90 21.66
CA PRO A 255 0.64 7.91 22.67
C PRO A 255 1.75 6.86 22.40
N ALA A 256 1.43 5.79 21.68
CA ALA A 256 2.39 4.76 21.27
C ALA A 256 3.56 5.28 20.39
N TRP A 257 3.31 6.28 19.52
CA TRP A 257 4.32 6.84 18.60
C TRP A 257 5.23 7.88 19.28
N SER A 258 4.88 8.32 20.49
CA SER A 258 5.73 9.19 21.30
C SER A 258 7.02 8.49 21.78
N GLN A 259 7.07 7.16 21.68
CA GLN A 259 8.28 6.40 21.95
C GLN A 259 9.27 6.59 20.80
N THR A 260 10.43 7.17 21.11
CA THR A 260 11.53 7.47 20.18
C THR A 260 11.85 6.33 19.20
N ARG A 261 11.68 5.07 19.63
CA ARG A 261 11.97 3.88 18.82
C ARG A 261 11.10 3.70 17.56
N TYR A 262 9.80 3.98 17.62
CA TYR A 262 8.93 3.83 16.43
C TYR A 262 9.06 5.03 15.51
N HIS A 263 9.27 6.21 16.08
CA HIS A 263 9.52 7.43 15.32
C HIS A 263 10.80 7.32 14.48
N ASN A 264 11.92 6.87 15.06
CA ASN A 264 13.17 6.68 14.32
C ASN A 264 13.00 5.67 13.18
N MET A 265 12.25 4.58 13.39
CA MET A 265 11.97 3.60 12.34
C MET A 265 11.17 4.21 11.18
N TRP A 266 10.14 4.98 11.53
CA TRP A 266 9.32 5.68 10.56
C TRP A 266 10.14 6.68 9.73
N GLU A 267 10.99 7.46 10.40
CA GLU A 267 11.86 8.46 9.75
C GLU A 267 12.86 7.79 8.81
N SER A 268 13.52 6.70 9.25
CA SER A 268 14.43 5.93 8.37
C SER A 268 13.71 5.33 7.15
N LEU A 269 12.46 4.86 7.31
CA LEU A 269 11.68 4.34 6.18
C LEU A 269 11.26 5.47 5.23
N LEU A 270 10.88 6.64 5.75
CA LEU A 270 10.55 7.80 4.91
C LEU A 270 11.74 8.25 4.04
N GLU A 271 12.94 8.26 4.63
CA GLU A 271 14.18 8.61 3.94
C GLU A 271 14.53 7.59 2.86
N GLU A 272 14.53 6.28 3.20
CA GLU A 272 14.88 5.21 2.25
C GLU A 272 13.98 5.19 1.01
N PHE A 273 12.68 5.43 1.19
CA PHE A 273 11.72 5.44 0.09
C PHE A 273 11.55 6.83 -0.56
N GLU A 274 12.35 7.82 -0.13
CA GLU A 274 12.39 9.19 -0.66
C GLU A 274 10.99 9.83 -0.74
N LEU A 275 10.10 9.49 0.21
CA LEU A 275 8.67 9.80 0.09
C LEU A 275 8.38 11.30 0.02
N ASN A 276 9.16 12.10 0.75
CA ASN A 276 9.05 13.56 0.72
C ASN A 276 9.44 14.13 -0.64
N GLU A 277 10.53 13.65 -1.23
CA GLU A 277 11.00 14.10 -2.55
C GLU A 277 10.02 13.69 -3.64
N ARG A 278 9.57 12.44 -3.65
CA ARG A 278 8.56 11.94 -4.60
C ARG A 278 7.28 12.75 -4.54
N PHE A 279 6.79 13.05 -3.33
CA PHE A 279 5.62 13.90 -3.13
C PHE A 279 5.83 15.31 -3.70
N GLN A 280 6.95 15.96 -3.39
CA GLN A 280 7.27 17.31 -3.89
C GLN A 280 7.37 17.33 -5.42
N ASN A 281 8.06 16.35 -6.00
CA ASN A 281 8.20 16.19 -7.45
C ASN A 281 6.84 16.01 -8.14
N LEU A 282 5.96 15.18 -7.56
CA LEU A 282 4.62 14.98 -8.08
C LEU A 282 3.76 16.25 -7.95
N ASN A 283 3.81 16.94 -6.81
CA ASN A 283 3.06 18.18 -6.59
C ASN A 283 3.49 19.26 -7.59
N PHE A 284 4.79 19.44 -7.79
CA PHE A 284 5.35 20.38 -8.76
C PHE A 284 4.85 20.12 -10.19
N LYS A 285 4.85 18.86 -10.65
CA LYS A 285 4.34 18.48 -11.98
C LYS A 285 2.87 18.83 -12.17
N LEU A 286 2.03 18.55 -11.17
CA LEU A 286 0.60 18.83 -11.22
C LEU A 286 0.31 20.35 -11.18
N GLU A 287 1.07 21.12 -10.40
CA GLU A 287 0.97 22.59 -10.38
C GLU A 287 1.37 23.21 -11.73
N LEU A 288 2.40 22.67 -12.39
CA LEU A 288 2.83 23.11 -13.72
C LEU A 288 1.72 22.96 -14.76
N ILE A 289 0.98 21.85 -14.76
CA ILE A 289 -0.18 21.65 -15.64
C ILE A 289 -1.27 22.69 -15.33
N GLN A 290 -1.50 22.99 -14.05
CA GLN A 290 -2.52 23.94 -13.63
C GLN A 290 -2.18 25.38 -14.03
N HIS A 291 -0.90 25.77 -13.98
CA HIS A 291 -0.47 27.11 -14.39
C HIS A 291 -0.52 27.30 -15.90
N ASN A 292 -0.07 26.32 -16.69
CA ASN A 292 -0.13 26.42 -18.16
C ASN A 292 -1.56 26.48 -18.70
N THR A 293 -2.54 25.92 -17.98
CA THR A 293 -3.96 25.92 -18.39
C THR A 293 -4.74 27.17 -17.99
N LYS A 294 -4.21 28.00 -17.07
CA LYS A 294 -4.82 29.30 -16.70
C LYS A 294 -4.34 30.47 -17.57
N VAL A 295 -3.23 30.29 -18.29
CA VAL A 295 -2.56 31.35 -19.08
C VAL A 295 -2.88 31.23 -20.58
N SER A 296 -3.57 30.16 -21.00
CA SER A 296 -4.14 30.01 -22.36
C SER A 296 -5.63 30.35 -22.38
#